data_AF-A0A829H7B2-F1
#
_entry.id   AF-A0A829H7B2-F1
#
_cell.length_a   1.000
_cell.length_b   1.000
_cell.length_c   1.000
_cell.angle_alpha   90.00
_cell.angle_beta   90.00
_cell.angle_gamma   90.00
#
_symmetry.space_group_name_H-M   'P 1'
#
loop_
_entity.id
_entity.type
_entity.pdbx_description
1 polymer ?
#
loop_
_entity_poly.entity_id
_entity_poly.type
_entity_poly.pdbx_seq_one_letter_code
_entity_poly.pdbx_strand_id
1 'polypeptide(L)'
;KLQQTQIRQQIAHLAAKLEPDSPCPVCGSTSHPHPALVVDEPLVSEAALKQADQERQKAAARKTMVETQLANLETQLKTAKAKIAQARQAFTEHWQEQAKLIAGVADKTGILQQLTALKTLAATNEHQLTEAQTEHAALQVALKRVTRPSLPVRQKFSNAKLV
;
A
#
# COMPACT_ATOMS: atom_id res chain seq x y z
N LYS A 1 12.64 -34.68 47.50
CA LYS A 1 12.22 -33.83 48.66
C LYS A 1 10.70 -33.66 48.69
N LEU A 2 10.04 -33.13 47.65
CA LEU A 2 8.58 -32.93 47.61
C LEU A 2 7.74 -34.20 47.83
N GLN A 3 8.05 -35.30 47.14
CA GLN A 3 7.31 -36.57 47.31
C GLN A 3 7.35 -37.11 48.75
N GLN A 4 8.49 -36.99 49.43
CA GLN A 4 8.65 -37.46 50.80
C GLN A 4 7.91 -36.59 51.82
N THR A 5 7.68 -35.31 51.49
CA THR A 5 6.83 -34.40 52.28
C THR A 5 5.36 -34.72 52.05
N GLN A 6 4.95 -35.02 50.81
CA GLN A 6 3.57 -35.41 50.48
C GLN A 6 3.15 -36.70 51.20
N ILE A 7 4.01 -37.72 51.22
CA ILE A 7 3.75 -38.98 51.93
C ILE A 7 3.58 -38.71 53.43
N ARG A 8 4.44 -37.89 54.04
CA ARG A 8 4.33 -37.51 55.46
C ARG A 8 3.04 -36.78 55.78
N GLN A 9 2.62 -35.84 54.94
CA GLN A 9 1.36 -35.10 55.08
C GLN A 9 0.14 -36.01 54.94
N GLN A 10 0.16 -37.00 54.03
CA GLN A 10 -0.92 -37.98 53.89
C GLN A 10 -1.04 -38.90 55.11
N ILE A 11 0.10 -39.36 55.65
CA ILE A 11 0.12 -40.16 56.88
C ILE A 11 -0.44 -39.35 58.07
N ALA A 12 -0.03 -38.08 58.19
CA ALA A 12 -0.50 -37.19 59.25
C ALA A 12 -2.01 -36.90 59.13
N HIS A 13 -2.53 -36.67 57.91
CA HIS A 13 -3.97 -36.51 57.66
C HIS A 13 -4.78 -37.76 58.04
N LEU A 14 -4.24 -38.95 57.80
CA LEU A 14 -4.90 -40.21 58.12
C LEU A 14 -4.88 -40.48 59.63
N ALA A 15 -3.75 -40.21 60.28
CA ALA A 15 -3.60 -40.33 61.73
C ALA A 15 -4.55 -39.38 62.49
N ALA A 16 -4.73 -38.15 61.98
CA ALA A 16 -5.63 -37.15 62.58
C ALA A 16 -7.13 -37.53 62.52
N LYS A 17 -7.52 -38.53 61.70
CA LYS A 17 -8.92 -39.00 61.57
C LYS A 17 -9.23 -40.22 62.45
N LEU A 18 -8.26 -40.72 63.22
CA LEU A 18 -8.44 -41.86 64.11
C LEU A 18 -9.10 -41.42 65.42
N GLU A 19 -10.26 -41.98 65.74
CA GLU A 19 -10.94 -41.82 67.04
C GLU A 19 -10.83 -43.09 67.88
N PRO A 20 -10.79 -43.01 69.23
CA PRO A 20 -10.81 -44.19 70.10
C PRO A 20 -11.99 -45.10 69.78
N ASP A 21 -11.76 -46.42 69.76
CA ASP A 21 -12.76 -47.46 69.50
C ASP A 21 -13.44 -47.43 68.10
N SER A 22 -13.03 -46.53 67.21
CA SER A 22 -13.46 -46.52 65.81
C SER A 22 -12.62 -47.50 64.96
N PRO A 23 -13.21 -48.23 64.00
CA PRO A 23 -12.46 -49.12 63.12
C PRO A 23 -11.57 -48.30 62.18
N CYS A 24 -10.27 -48.60 62.19
CA CYS A 24 -9.31 -47.89 61.37
C CYS A 24 -9.59 -48.06 59.87
N PRO A 25 -9.56 -46.98 59.06
CA PRO A 25 -9.86 -47.03 57.64
C PRO A 25 -8.84 -47.81 56.80
N VAL A 26 -7.69 -48.20 57.38
CA VAL A 26 -6.64 -48.96 56.67
C VAL A 26 -6.76 -50.46 56.93
N CYS A 27 -6.97 -50.87 58.19
CA CYS A 27 -6.94 -52.29 58.58
C CYS A 27 -8.19 -52.79 59.31
N GLY A 28 -9.15 -51.91 59.64
CA GLY A 28 -10.42 -52.26 60.28
C GLY A 28 -10.36 -52.55 61.78
N SER A 29 -9.18 -52.56 62.40
CA SER A 29 -9.03 -52.75 63.85
C SER A 29 -9.55 -51.56 64.64
N THR A 30 -10.15 -51.80 65.80
CA THR A 30 -10.54 -50.78 66.78
C THR A 30 -9.44 -50.48 67.81
N SER A 31 -8.36 -51.27 67.81
CA SER A 31 -7.21 -51.10 68.71
C SER A 31 -5.91 -51.05 67.93
N HIS A 32 -5.09 -50.02 68.20
CA HIS A 32 -3.79 -49.81 67.58
C HIS A 32 -2.69 -49.74 68.66
N PRO A 33 -1.71 -50.67 68.65
CA PRO A 33 -0.67 -50.76 69.68
C PRO A 33 0.41 -49.66 69.61
N HIS A 34 0.47 -48.89 68.52
CA HIS A 34 1.36 -47.75 68.39
C HIS A 34 0.70 -46.67 67.51
N PRO A 35 -0.08 -45.74 68.10
CA PRO A 35 -0.68 -44.65 67.35
C PRO A 35 0.40 -43.86 66.61
N ALA A 36 0.16 -43.54 65.34
CA ALA A 36 1.09 -42.73 64.56
C ALA A 36 1.22 -41.35 65.22
N LEU A 37 2.45 -40.93 65.49
CA LEU A 37 2.75 -39.64 66.12
C LEU A 37 2.15 -38.50 65.29
N VAL A 38 1.25 -37.72 65.90
CA VAL A 38 0.75 -36.49 65.28
C VAL A 38 1.91 -35.51 65.22
N VAL A 39 2.36 -35.18 64.01
CA VAL A 39 3.44 -34.22 63.79
C VAL A 39 2.87 -32.80 63.94
N ASP A 40 3.52 -31.95 64.74
CA ASP A 40 3.15 -30.53 64.96
C ASP A 40 3.33 -29.63 63.71
N GLU A 41 3.64 -30.21 62.54
CA GLU A 41 3.71 -29.46 61.30
C GLU A 41 2.29 -29.13 60.80
N PRO A 42 2.02 -27.87 60.40
CA PRO A 42 0.70 -27.48 59.91
C PRO A 42 0.33 -28.31 58.68
N LEU A 43 -0.77 -29.06 58.81
CA LEU A 43 -1.37 -29.84 57.74
C LEU A 43 -1.85 -28.91 56.63
N VAL A 44 -1.46 -29.20 55.38
CA VAL A 44 -2.05 -28.50 54.24
C VAL A 44 -3.53 -28.85 54.16
N SER A 45 -4.40 -27.84 54.23
CA SER A 45 -5.84 -28.06 54.14
C SER A 45 -6.27 -28.41 52.71
N GLU A 46 -7.34 -29.21 52.58
CA GLU A 46 -7.94 -29.48 51.27
C GLU A 46 -8.38 -28.20 50.56
N ALA A 47 -8.80 -27.18 51.33
CA ALA A 47 -9.14 -25.86 50.81
C ALA A 47 -7.93 -25.16 50.17
N ALA A 48 -6.76 -25.20 50.82
CA ALA A 48 -5.52 -24.63 50.29
C ALA A 48 -5.06 -25.35 49.02
N LEU A 49 -5.15 -26.68 48.97
CA LEU A 49 -4.86 -27.46 47.76
C LEU A 49 -5.79 -27.10 46.61
N LYS A 50 -7.09 -27.00 46.88
CA LYS A 50 -8.10 -26.64 45.88
C LYS A 50 -7.89 -25.22 45.35
N GLN A 51 -7.53 -24.26 46.20
CA GLN A 51 -7.19 -22.90 45.77
C GLN A 51 -5.94 -22.90 44.88
N ALA A 52 -4.87 -23.58 45.30
CA ALA A 52 -3.63 -23.66 44.51
C ALA A 52 -3.85 -24.31 43.14
N ASP A 53 -4.68 -25.37 43.07
CA ASP A 53 -5.05 -26.00 41.79
C ASP A 53 -5.86 -25.05 40.89
N GLN A 54 -6.81 -24.30 41.45
CA GLN A 54 -7.56 -23.29 40.69
C GLN A 54 -6.66 -22.17 40.17
N GLU A 55 -5.72 -21.69 40.98
CA GLU A 55 -4.74 -20.68 40.56
C GLU A 55 -3.82 -21.21 39.46
N ARG A 56 -3.33 -22.45 39.59
CA ARG A 56 -2.53 -23.11 38.54
C ARG A 56 -3.30 -23.20 37.24
N GLN A 57 -4.57 -23.63 37.29
CA GLN A 57 -5.42 -23.74 36.10
C GLN A 57 -5.66 -22.37 35.45
N LYS A 58 -5.94 -21.33 36.25
CA LYS A 58 -6.09 -19.95 35.74
C LYS A 58 -4.80 -19.45 35.10
N ALA A 59 -3.64 -19.70 35.71
CA ALA A 59 -2.35 -19.32 35.17
C ALA A 59 -2.03 -20.05 33.86
N ALA A 60 -2.32 -21.35 33.79
CA ALA A 60 -2.17 -22.15 32.56
C ALA A 60 -3.07 -21.63 31.43
N ALA A 61 -4.33 -21.34 31.71
CA ALA A 61 -5.26 -20.76 30.73
C ALA A 61 -4.77 -19.39 30.21
N ARG A 62 -4.29 -18.52 31.12
CA ARG A 62 -3.71 -17.22 30.74
C ARG A 62 -2.46 -17.40 29.88
N LYS A 63 -1.58 -18.35 30.21
CA LYS A 63 -0.38 -18.64 29.42
C LYS A 63 -0.76 -19.04 27.99
N THR A 64 -1.66 -20.00 27.82
CA THR A 64 -2.13 -20.44 26.50
C THR A 64 -2.78 -19.30 25.70
N MET A 65 -3.57 -18.45 26.37
CA MET A 65 -4.16 -17.28 25.72
C MET A 65 -3.09 -16.31 25.20
N VAL A 66 -2.08 -15.98 26.02
CA VAL A 66 -0.99 -15.08 25.63
C VAL A 66 -0.12 -15.69 24.53
N GLU A 67 0.19 -16.98 24.59
CA GLU A 67 0.93 -17.69 23.53
C GLU A 67 0.17 -17.66 22.19
N THR A 68 -1.14 -17.85 22.23
CA THR A 68 -2.00 -17.75 21.03
C THR A 68 -2.00 -16.33 20.45
N GLN A 69 -2.10 -15.32 21.31
CA GLN A 69 -2.05 -13.91 20.89
C GLN A 69 -0.69 -13.56 20.28
N LEU A 70 0.40 -14.05 20.86
CA LEU A 70 1.76 -13.85 20.36
C LEU A 70 1.92 -14.45 18.96
N ALA A 71 1.52 -15.71 18.77
CA ALA A 71 1.59 -16.38 17.46
C ALA A 71 0.78 -15.65 16.38
N ASN A 72 -0.39 -15.10 16.75
CA ASN A 72 -1.21 -14.29 15.85
C ASN A 72 -0.52 -12.96 15.50
N LEU A 73 0.06 -12.25 16.48
CA LEU A 73 0.80 -11.02 16.26
C LEU A 73 2.04 -11.23 15.39
N GLU A 74 2.79 -12.31 15.60
CA GLU A 74 3.93 -12.68 14.76
C GLU A 74 3.52 -12.93 13.31
N THR A 75 2.40 -13.62 13.11
CA THR A 75 1.82 -13.85 11.78
C THR A 75 1.44 -12.52 11.12
N GLN A 76 0.74 -11.64 11.84
CA GLN A 76 0.36 -10.32 11.35
C GLN A 76 1.58 -9.46 10.98
N LEU A 77 2.62 -9.48 11.82
CA LEU A 77 3.87 -8.77 11.57
C LEU A 77 4.57 -9.28 10.30
N LYS A 78 4.62 -10.59 10.10
CA LYS A 78 5.17 -11.19 8.87
C LYS A 78 4.39 -10.74 7.64
N THR A 79 3.05 -10.78 7.69
CA THR A 79 2.19 -10.31 6.59
C THR A 79 2.36 -8.82 6.32
N ALA A 80 2.42 -7.98 7.36
CA ALA A 80 2.62 -6.54 7.22
C ALA A 80 3.97 -6.22 6.57
N LYS A 81 5.06 -6.90 6.98
CA LYS A 81 6.38 -6.76 6.37
C LYS A 81 6.36 -7.13 4.88
N ALA A 82 5.71 -8.24 4.52
CA ALA A 82 5.58 -8.66 3.13
C ALA A 82 4.81 -7.62 2.29
N LYS A 83 3.70 -7.08 2.83
CA LYS A 83 2.92 -6.02 2.17
C LYS A 83 3.73 -4.74 1.95
N ILE A 84 4.52 -4.32 2.94
CA ILE A 84 5.39 -3.14 2.81
C ILE A 84 6.46 -3.36 1.74
N ALA A 85 7.09 -4.55 1.71
CA ALA A 85 8.08 -4.87 0.69
C ALA A 85 7.47 -4.84 -0.72
N GLN A 86 6.29 -5.45 -0.91
CA GLN A 86 5.56 -5.43 -2.17
C GLN A 86 5.15 -4.01 -2.57
N ALA A 87 4.61 -3.21 -1.65
CA ALA A 87 4.23 -1.82 -1.92
C ALA A 87 5.43 -0.96 -2.33
N ARG A 88 6.59 -1.16 -1.69
CA ARG A 88 7.82 -0.46 -2.04
C ARG A 88 8.33 -0.83 -3.43
N GLN A 89 8.26 -2.12 -3.78
CA GLN A 89 8.63 -2.59 -5.11
C GLN A 89 7.69 -2.00 -6.17
N ALA A 90 6.38 -2.13 -5.98
CA ALA A 90 5.38 -1.58 -6.90
C ALA A 90 5.51 -0.05 -7.07
N PHE A 91 5.77 0.68 -5.98
CA PHE A 91 6.02 2.11 -6.04
C PHE A 91 7.29 2.44 -6.86
N THR A 92 8.36 1.66 -6.68
CA THR A 92 9.62 1.85 -7.41
C THR A 92 9.42 1.58 -8.90
N GLU A 93 8.74 0.49 -9.25
CA GLU A 93 8.42 0.14 -10.64
C GLU A 93 7.52 1.20 -11.29
N HIS A 94 6.49 1.66 -10.59
CA HIS A 94 5.61 2.73 -11.06
C HIS A 94 6.39 4.04 -11.30
N TRP A 95 7.24 4.41 -10.34
CA TRP A 95 8.08 5.61 -10.47
C TRP A 95 9.07 5.51 -11.63
N GLN A 96 9.70 4.35 -11.83
CA GLN A 96 10.60 4.13 -12.96
C GLN A 96 9.87 4.25 -14.31
N GLU A 97 8.64 3.73 -14.41
CA GLU A 97 7.86 3.85 -15.63
C GLU A 97 7.46 5.30 -15.91
N GLN A 98 7.05 6.04 -14.88
CA GLN A 98 6.79 7.48 -15.00
C GLN A 98 8.05 8.27 -15.39
N ALA A 99 9.21 7.91 -14.82
CA ALA A 99 10.49 8.54 -15.15
C ALA A 99 10.89 8.32 -16.62
N LYS A 100 10.61 7.14 -17.21
CA LYS A 100 10.82 6.89 -18.65
C LYS A 100 9.94 7.80 -19.53
N LEU A 101 8.67 7.98 -19.16
CA LEU A 101 7.77 8.87 -19.88
C LEU A 101 8.30 10.32 -19.87
N ILE A 102 8.79 10.79 -18.73
CA ILE A 102 9.39 12.13 -18.60
C ILE A 102 10.72 12.22 -19.36
N ALA A 103 11.55 11.18 -19.33
CA ALA A 103 12.79 11.13 -20.11
C ALA A 103 12.53 11.17 -21.63
N GLY A 104 11.42 10.61 -22.10
CA GLY A 104 10.96 10.75 -23.49
C GLY A 104 10.57 12.18 -23.89
N VAL A 105 10.33 13.07 -22.93
CA VAL A 105 10.07 14.50 -23.14
C VAL A 105 11.38 15.30 -23.26
N ALA A 106 12.56 14.66 -23.18
CA ALA A 106 13.84 15.32 -23.45
C ALA A 106 13.93 15.90 -24.88
N ASP A 107 13.10 15.44 -25.82
CA ASP A 107 12.98 16.01 -27.18
C ASP A 107 11.93 17.13 -27.29
N LYS A 108 11.44 17.66 -26.16
CA LYS A 108 10.59 18.86 -26.16
C LYS A 108 11.28 20.05 -26.82
N THR A 109 12.61 20.16 -26.67
CA THR A 109 13.41 21.21 -27.31
C THR A 109 13.44 21.04 -28.83
N GLY A 110 13.62 19.81 -29.33
CA GLY A 110 13.59 19.53 -30.77
C GLY A 110 12.21 19.78 -31.38
N ILE A 111 11.14 19.33 -30.71
CA ILE A 111 9.75 19.58 -31.14
C ILE A 111 9.43 21.08 -31.16
N LEU A 112 9.87 21.85 -30.15
CA LEU A 112 9.66 23.30 -30.12
C LEU A 112 10.44 24.01 -31.23
N GLN A 113 11.68 23.60 -31.50
CA GLN A 113 12.48 24.14 -32.61
C GLN A 113 11.82 23.86 -33.96
N GLN A 114 11.34 22.63 -34.19
CA GLN A 114 10.61 22.27 -35.40
C GLN A 114 9.29 23.06 -35.55
N LEU A 115 8.53 23.23 -34.47
CA LEU A 115 7.31 24.05 -34.48
C LEU A 115 7.62 25.51 -34.83
N THR A 116 8.71 26.05 -34.31
CA THR A 116 9.13 27.43 -34.60
C THR A 116 9.57 27.56 -36.06
N ALA A 117 10.33 26.60 -36.59
CA ALA A 117 10.71 26.56 -37.99
C ALA A 117 9.50 26.46 -38.93
N LEU A 118 8.51 25.63 -38.59
CA LEU A 118 7.26 25.50 -39.34
C LEU A 118 6.45 26.80 -39.35
N LYS A 119 6.38 27.51 -38.21
CA LYS A 119 5.72 28.83 -38.14
C LYS A 119 6.40 29.85 -39.03
N THR A 120 7.73 29.91 -39.01
CA THR A 120 8.50 30.81 -39.88
C THR A 120 8.28 30.49 -41.36
N LEU A 121 8.28 29.19 -41.72
CA LEU A 121 8.01 28.77 -43.08
C LEU A 121 6.60 29.15 -43.54
N ALA A 122 5.59 28.98 -42.68
CA ALA A 122 4.22 29.38 -42.98
C ALA A 122 4.13 30.90 -43.25
N ALA A 123 4.76 31.73 -42.42
CA ALA A 123 4.79 33.18 -42.62
C ALA A 123 5.49 33.59 -43.93
N THR A 124 6.60 32.92 -44.29
CA THR A 124 7.27 33.15 -45.57
C THR A 124 6.38 32.77 -46.75
N ASN A 125 5.69 31.64 -46.68
CA ASN A 125 4.78 31.20 -47.73
C ASN A 125 3.58 32.15 -47.88
N GLU A 126 3.04 32.68 -46.78
CA GLU A 126 1.99 33.71 -46.82
C GLU A 126 2.46 34.99 -47.51
N HIS A 127 3.69 35.42 -47.23
CA HIS A 127 4.28 36.58 -47.88
C HIS A 127 4.47 36.35 -49.40
N GLN A 128 5.06 35.22 -49.77
CA GLN A 128 5.26 34.84 -51.17
C GLN A 128 3.95 34.70 -51.93
N LEU A 129 2.91 34.14 -51.29
CA LEU A 129 1.58 34.05 -51.88
C LEU A 129 1.00 35.44 -52.14
N THR A 130 1.16 36.36 -51.20
CA THR A 130 0.70 37.75 -51.36
C THR A 130 1.44 38.44 -52.50
N GLU A 131 2.77 38.29 -52.57
CA GLU A 131 3.60 38.84 -53.65
C GLU A 131 3.16 38.28 -55.01
N ALA A 132 3.06 36.95 -55.15
CA ALA A 132 2.59 36.31 -56.37
C ALA A 132 1.18 36.75 -56.79
N GLN A 133 0.27 36.98 -55.83
CA GLN A 133 -1.07 37.53 -56.10
C GLN A 133 -1.00 38.96 -56.64
N THR A 134 -0.12 39.80 -56.08
CA THR A 134 0.06 41.18 -56.58
C THR A 134 0.67 41.21 -57.99
N GLU A 135 1.65 40.36 -58.26
CA GLU A 135 2.23 40.21 -59.60
C GLU A 135 1.20 39.74 -60.62
N HIS A 136 0.41 38.71 -60.27
CA HIS A 136 -0.65 38.22 -61.13
C HIS A 136 -1.72 39.30 -61.38
N ALA A 137 -2.12 40.07 -60.38
CA ALA A 137 -3.05 41.19 -60.55
C ALA A 137 -2.47 42.27 -61.48
N ALA A 138 -1.18 42.61 -61.35
CA ALA A 138 -0.51 43.55 -62.23
C ALA A 138 -0.46 43.06 -63.68
N LEU A 139 -0.12 41.78 -63.89
CA LEU A 139 -0.14 41.14 -65.21
C LEU A 139 -1.54 41.12 -65.83
N GLN A 140 -2.59 40.86 -65.04
CA GLN A 140 -3.98 40.94 -65.52
C GLN A 140 -4.36 42.36 -65.97
N VAL A 141 -3.94 43.39 -65.24
CA VAL A 141 -4.17 44.79 -65.63
C VAL A 141 -3.42 45.12 -66.90
N ALA A 142 -2.15 44.70 -67.02
CA ALA A 142 -1.35 44.89 -68.23
C ALA A 142 -1.98 44.20 -69.46
N LEU A 143 -2.42 42.95 -69.31
CA LEU A 143 -3.09 42.19 -70.36
C LEU A 143 -4.38 42.87 -70.84
N LYS A 144 -5.21 43.39 -69.92
CA LYS A 144 -6.42 44.17 -70.26
C LYS A 144 -6.12 45.46 -71.01
N ARG A 145 -4.97 46.10 -70.74
CA ARG A 145 -4.54 47.31 -71.46
C ARG A 145 -4.13 46.99 -72.90
N VAL A 146 -3.41 45.88 -73.11
CA VAL A 146 -2.92 45.46 -74.44
C VAL A 146 -4.06 44.89 -75.31
N THR A 147 -5.08 44.28 -74.71
CA THR A 147 -6.21 43.67 -75.44
C THR A 147 -7.41 44.61 -75.67
N ARG A 148 -7.32 45.90 -75.29
CA ARG A 148 -8.37 46.90 -75.52
C ARG A 148 -8.42 47.27 -77.02
N PRO A 149 -9.55 47.12 -77.73
CA PRO A 149 -9.62 47.44 -79.16
C PRO A 149 -9.38 48.93 -79.41
N SER A 150 -8.55 49.25 -80.42
CA SER A 150 -8.29 50.63 -80.85
C SER A 150 -9.56 51.25 -81.43
N LEU A 151 -10.04 52.34 -80.82
CA LEU A 151 -11.11 53.16 -81.40
C LEU A 151 -10.58 53.85 -82.68
N PRO A 152 -11.34 53.87 -83.80
CA PRO A 152 -10.88 54.50 -85.03
C PRO A 152 -10.79 56.03 -84.86
N VAL A 153 -9.63 56.59 -85.18
CA VAL A 153 -9.40 58.04 -85.24
C VAL A 153 -10.18 58.61 -86.43
N ARG A 154 -11.25 59.38 -86.17
CA ARG A 154 -11.91 60.21 -87.20
C ARG A 154 -11.02 61.40 -87.54
N GLN A 155 -10.32 61.34 -88.68
CA GLN A 155 -9.75 62.53 -89.32
C GLN A 155 -10.87 63.47 -89.75
N LYS A 156 -10.91 64.68 -89.18
CA LYS A 156 -11.76 65.76 -89.67
C LYS A 156 -11.05 66.44 -90.85
N PHE A 157 -11.52 66.17 -92.07
CA PHE A 157 -11.20 67.00 -93.23
C PHE A 157 -11.97 68.33 -93.11
N SER A 158 -11.26 69.45 -93.05
CA SER A 158 -11.84 70.79 -93.17
C SER A 158 -11.46 71.35 -94.54
N ASN A 159 -12.44 71.35 -95.46
CA ASN A 159 -12.36 72.08 -96.72
C ASN A 159 -12.93 73.49 -96.49
N ALA A 160 -12.06 74.50 -96.49
CA ALA A 160 -12.44 75.90 -96.66
C ALA A 160 -12.22 76.27 -98.14
N LYS A 161 -13.24 76.86 -98.75
CA LYS A 161 -13.38 77.19 -100.17
C LYS A 161 -13.35 78.72 -100.33
N LEU A 162 -12.50 79.27 -101.20
CA LEU A 162 -12.47 80.66 -101.74
C LEU A 162 -11.25 80.70 -102.69
N VAL A 163 -11.28 81.07 -103.98
CA VAL A 163 -12.16 81.82 -104.89
C VAL A 163 -12.05 81.16 -106.28
#